data_AF-A0A645H0V9-F1
#
_entry.id   AF-A0A645H0V9-F1
#
_cell.length_a   1.000
_cell.length_b   1.000
_cell.length_c   1.000
_cell.angle_alpha   90.00
_cell.angle_beta   90.00
_cell.angle_gamma   90.00
#
_symmetry.space_group_name_H-M   'P 1'
#
loop_
_entity.id
_entity.type
_entity.pdbx_description
1 polymer ?
#
loop_
_entity_poly.entity_id
_entity_poly.type
_entity_poly.pdbx_seq_one_letter_code
_entity_poly.pdbx_strand_id
1 'polypeptide(L)'
;MNLAFQGGEPTLAGKTFFRTLLELEKQLNTRKIQVHHSLQTNGYSLDQEWMDIFREGHFLIGVSLDGTKEIHDTYRIDAAYQPTYDHIQKNIKLLQESGIEYNILCVVHQSVAEKPREVFQALQK
;
A
#
# COMPACT_ATOMS: atom_id res chain seq x y z
N MET A 1 -10.67 11.55 13.55
CA MET A 1 -10.12 12.28 12.40
C MET A 1 -9.41 11.27 11.52
N ASN A 2 -9.58 11.34 10.21
CA ASN A 2 -8.96 10.38 9.30
C ASN A 2 -7.99 11.12 8.38
N LEU A 3 -6.75 10.66 8.32
CA LEU A 3 -5.73 11.17 7.43
C LEU A 3 -5.40 10.08 6.41
N ALA A 4 -5.75 10.35 5.15
CA ALA A 4 -5.51 9.43 4.04
C ALA A 4 -4.42 10.00 3.14
N PHE A 5 -3.31 9.27 2.99
CA PHE A 5 -2.18 9.63 2.15
C PHE A 5 -2.32 8.94 0.79
N GLN A 6 -2.45 9.74 -0.25
CA GLN A 6 -2.55 9.31 -1.65
C GLN A 6 -1.74 10.27 -2.54
N GLY A 7 -1.81 10.14 -3.87
CA GLY A 7 -1.12 11.00 -4.82
C GLY A 7 -0.51 10.17 -5.94
N GLY A 8 0.71 10.53 -6.37
CA GLY A 8 1.54 9.64 -7.19
C GLY A 8 1.92 8.40 -6.38
N GLU A 9 3.05 8.45 -5.68
CA GLU A 9 3.43 7.42 -4.71
C GLU A 9 3.79 8.08 -3.37
N PRO A 10 2.94 8.00 -2.33
CA PRO A 10 3.18 8.70 -1.07
C PRO A 10 4.43 8.24 -0.33
N THR A 11 4.92 7.01 -0.53
CA THR A 11 6.19 6.57 0.08
C THR A 11 7.39 7.38 -0.42
N LEU A 12 7.27 8.08 -1.56
CA LEU A 12 8.32 8.97 -2.07
C LEU A 12 8.49 10.25 -1.24
N ALA A 13 7.51 10.63 -0.41
CA ALA A 13 7.70 11.70 0.59
C ALA A 13 8.80 11.33 1.62
N GLY A 14 9.13 10.05 1.73
CA GLY A 14 10.20 9.52 2.56
C GLY A 14 9.77 9.25 3.99
N LYS A 15 10.51 8.35 4.64
CA LYS A 15 10.21 7.86 6.00
C LYS A 15 10.29 8.97 7.05
N THR A 16 11.20 9.93 6.87
CA THR A 16 11.34 11.10 7.75
C THR A 16 10.04 11.90 7.81
N PHE A 17 9.35 12.09 6.68
CA PHE A 17 8.08 12.80 6.64
C PHE A 17 7.04 12.16 7.56
N PHE A 18 6.87 10.83 7.47
CA PHE A 18 5.88 10.11 8.26
C PHE A 18 6.26 10.02 9.74
N ARG A 19 7.54 9.90 10.08
CA ARG A 19 7.98 9.99 11.48
C ARG A 19 7.70 11.35 12.08
N THR A 20 8.02 12.43 11.36
CA THR A 20 7.74 13.79 11.80
C THR A 20 6.24 14.02 11.94
N LEU A 21 5.41 13.51 11.03
CA LEU A 21 3.96 13.56 11.15
C LEU A 21 3.49 12.94 12.47
N LEU A 22 3.88 11.69 12.76
CA LEU A 22 3.46 10.99 13.98
C LEU A 22 3.95 11.69 15.25
N GLU A 23 5.17 12.23 15.23
CA GLU A 23 5.70 13.03 16.33
C GLU A 23 4.88 14.30 16.56
N LEU A 24 4.58 15.06 15.50
CA LEU A 24 3.78 16.28 15.59
C LEU A 24 2.36 16.00 16.06
N GLU A 25 1.74 14.91 15.60
CA GLU A 25 0.43 14.51 16.08
C GLU A 25 0.43 14.22 17.57
N LYS A 26 1.43 13.49 18.06
CA LYS A 26 1.58 13.21 19.49
C LYS A 26 1.76 14.48 20.32
N GLN A 27 2.50 15.46 19.81
CA GLN A 27 2.75 16.74 20.48
C GLN A 27 1.53 17.67 20.46
N LEU A 28 0.83 17.75 19.31
CA LEU A 28 -0.19 18.76 19.07
C LEU A 28 -1.62 18.29 19.40
N ASN A 29 -1.87 16.97 19.48
CA ASN A 29 -3.18 16.41 19.78
C ASN A 29 -3.53 16.48 21.29
N THR A 30 -3.53 17.70 21.82
CA THR A 30 -3.87 18.01 23.23
C THR A 30 -5.28 17.58 23.63
N ARG A 31 -6.19 17.48 22.66
CA ARG A 31 -7.58 17.04 22.85
C ARG A 31 -7.77 15.52 22.77
N LYS A 32 -6.70 14.75 22.55
CA LYS A 32 -6.72 13.28 22.43
C LYS A 32 -7.78 12.78 21.44
N ILE A 33 -7.92 13.49 20.33
CA ILE A 33 -8.81 13.10 19.24
C ILE A 33 -8.28 11.79 18.66
N GLN A 34 -9.15 10.80 18.44
CA GLN A 34 -8.73 9.59 17.76
C GLN A 34 -8.35 9.92 16.30
N VAL A 35 -7.13 9.56 15.91
CA VAL A 35 -6.60 9.74 14.56
C VAL A 35 -6.45 8.37 13.91
N HIS A 36 -6.97 8.20 12.71
CA HIS A 36 -6.78 7.02 11.89
C HIS A 36 -5.96 7.39 10.66
N HIS A 37 -5.00 6.53 10.34
CA HIS A 37 -4.13 6.71 9.19
C HIS A 37 -4.44 5.68 8.11
N SER A 38 -4.49 6.12 6.87
CA SER A 38 -4.46 5.22 5.73
C SER A 38 -3.49 5.71 4.67
N LEU A 39 -2.85 4.77 3.97
CA LEU A 39 -1.88 5.08 2.93
C LEU A 39 -2.11 4.20 1.71
N GLN A 40 -2.33 4.82 0.55
CA GLN A 40 -2.47 4.13 -0.73
C GLN A 40 -1.12 4.12 -1.45
N THR A 41 -0.58 2.94 -1.72
CA THR A 41 0.73 2.77 -2.36
C THR A 41 0.65 1.80 -3.54
N ASN A 42 1.58 1.93 -4.47
CA ASN A 42 1.88 0.90 -5.46
C ASN A 42 2.56 -0.34 -4.82
N GLY A 43 3.00 -0.25 -3.55
CA GLY A 43 3.58 -1.36 -2.79
C GLY A 43 5.02 -1.68 -3.17
N TYR A 44 5.66 -0.91 -4.04
CA TYR A 44 6.98 -1.21 -4.57
C TYR A 44 8.10 -0.90 -3.57
N SER A 45 8.05 0.24 -2.89
CA SER A 45 9.14 0.72 -2.02
C SER A 45 8.88 0.45 -0.54
N LEU A 46 8.54 -0.79 -0.19
CA LEU A 46 8.28 -1.18 1.21
C LEU A 46 9.43 -2.03 1.77
N ASP A 47 9.81 -1.73 3.00
CA ASP A 47 10.84 -2.45 3.75
C ASP A 47 10.50 -2.49 5.24
N GLN A 48 11.39 -3.08 6.06
CA GLN A 48 11.14 -3.26 7.49
C GLN A 48 10.88 -1.95 8.23
N GLU A 49 11.56 -0.87 7.84
CA GLU A 49 11.42 0.42 8.50
C GLU A 49 10.05 1.06 8.22
N TRP A 50 9.48 0.80 7.03
CA TRP A 50 8.08 1.14 6.76
C TRP A 50 7.12 0.36 7.64
N MET A 51 7.38 -0.93 7.90
CA MET A 51 6.53 -1.73 8.80
C MET A 51 6.50 -1.13 10.20
N ASP A 52 7.63 -0.62 10.68
CA ASP A 52 7.72 0.02 11.99
C ASP A 52 6.91 1.33 12.03
N ILE A 53 7.00 2.16 10.99
CA ILE A 53 6.19 3.39 10.86
C ILE A 53 4.70 3.06 10.80
N PHE A 54 4.31 2.08 9.99
CA PHE A 54 2.92 1.68 9.85
C PHE A 54 2.34 1.13 11.16
N ARG A 55 3.15 0.38 11.91
CA ARG A 55 2.76 -0.15 13.23
C ARG A 55 2.62 0.96 14.26
N GLU A 56 3.57 1.88 14.33
CA GLU A 56 3.54 3.01 15.26
C GLU A 56 2.33 3.91 15.01
N GLY A 57 2.01 4.18 13.74
CA GLY A 57 0.89 5.01 13.35
C GLY A 57 -0.44 4.28 13.19
N HIS A 58 -0.51 2.97 13.39
CA HIS A 58 -1.69 2.14 13.11
C HIS A 58 -2.29 2.41 11.72
N PHE A 59 -1.44 2.38 10.69
CA PHE A 59 -1.86 2.63 9.31
C PHE A 59 -2.63 1.45 8.73
N LEU A 60 -3.73 1.75 8.04
CA LEU A 60 -4.35 0.86 7.07
C LEU A 60 -3.73 1.07 5.69
N ILE A 61 -3.10 0.05 5.13
CA ILE A 61 -2.38 0.15 3.85
C ILE A 61 -3.27 -0.30 2.69
N GLY A 62 -3.44 0.55 1.68
CA GLY A 62 -4.03 0.15 0.40
C GLY A 62 -2.93 -0.16 -0.60
N VAL A 63 -2.83 -1.42 -1.04
CA VAL A 63 -1.82 -1.85 -2.02
C VAL A 63 -2.48 -2.03 -3.38
N SER A 64 -1.87 -1.44 -4.41
CA SER A 64 -2.37 -1.53 -5.77
C SER A 64 -1.93 -2.83 -6.44
N LEU A 65 -2.88 -3.72 -6.75
CA LEU A 65 -2.61 -5.03 -7.35
C LEU A 65 -3.80 -5.42 -8.25
N ASP A 66 -3.51 -5.75 -9.52
CA ASP A 66 -4.52 -5.89 -10.57
C ASP A 66 -4.63 -7.37 -10.99
N GLY A 67 -5.14 -8.20 -10.07
CA GLY A 67 -5.43 -9.60 -10.35
C GLY A 67 -4.20 -10.48 -10.60
N THR A 68 -4.18 -11.17 -11.74
CA THR A 68 -3.11 -12.10 -12.09
C THR A 68 -1.83 -11.36 -12.48
N LYS A 69 -0.69 -12.05 -12.42
CA LYS A 69 0.61 -11.51 -12.85
C LYS A 69 0.58 -10.90 -14.25
N GLU A 70 0.03 -11.65 -15.20
CA GLU A 70 -0.10 -11.22 -16.61
C GLU A 70 -0.87 -9.91 -16.74
N ILE A 71 -2.02 -9.80 -16.06
CA ILE A 71 -2.87 -8.61 -16.09
C ILE A 71 -2.15 -7.43 -15.44
N HIS A 72 -1.61 -7.63 -14.24
CA HIS A 72 -0.91 -6.59 -13.50
C HIS A 72 0.30 -6.04 -14.25
N ASP A 73 1.20 -6.92 -14.72
CA ASP A 73 2.44 -6.51 -15.39
C ASP A 73 2.20 -5.88 -16.77
N THR A 74 1.01 -6.05 -17.36
CA THR A 74 0.63 -5.36 -18.61
C THR A 74 0.49 -3.85 -18.42
N TYR A 75 -0.01 -3.41 -17.26
CA TYR A 75 -0.35 -2.01 -17.00
C TYR A 75 0.50 -1.37 -15.91
N ARG A 76 1.11 -2.16 -15.02
CA ARG A 76 1.90 -1.71 -13.88
C ARG A 76 3.35 -2.15 -14.05
N ILE A 77 4.06 -1.34 -14.80
CA ILE A 77 5.50 -1.44 -15.03
C ILE A 77 6.22 -0.30 -14.32
N ASP A 78 7.50 -0.50 -14.00
CA ASP A 78 8.33 0.55 -13.44
C ASP A 78 8.82 1.54 -14.52
N ALA A 79 9.59 2.55 -14.11
CA ALA A 79 10.15 3.55 -15.03
C ALA A 79 11.17 2.96 -16.03
N ALA A 80 11.64 1.73 -15.80
CA ALA A 80 12.52 0.96 -16.68
C ALA A 80 11.75 -0.10 -17.49
N TYR A 81 10.41 0.01 -17.53
CA TYR A 81 9.50 -0.90 -18.23
C TYR A 81 9.59 -2.36 -17.76
N GLN A 82 9.99 -2.58 -16.51
CA GLN A 82 10.06 -3.90 -15.90
C GLN A 82 8.74 -4.27 -15.20
N PRO A 83 8.38 -5.57 -15.19
CA PRO A 83 7.23 -6.07 -14.43
C PRO A 83 7.40 -5.82 -12.93
N THR A 84 6.29 -5.56 -12.23
CA THR A 84 6.31 -5.20 -10.80
C THR A 84 5.60 -6.20 -9.89
N TYR A 85 4.83 -7.14 -10.45
CA TYR A 85 3.98 -8.06 -9.69
C TYR A 85 4.73 -8.85 -8.61
N ASP A 86 5.83 -9.53 -8.97
CA ASP A 86 6.57 -10.38 -8.03
C ASP A 86 7.15 -9.56 -6.85
N HIS A 87 7.60 -8.35 -7.15
CA HIS A 87 8.15 -7.45 -6.15
C HIS A 87 7.07 -6.94 -5.20
N ILE A 88 5.90 -6.57 -5.72
CA ILE A 88 4.74 -6.16 -4.92
C ILE A 88 4.23 -7.33 -4.06
N GLN A 89 4.15 -8.55 -4.61
CA GLN A 89 3.77 -9.75 -3.85
C GLN A 89 4.72 -10.02 -2.68
N LYS A 90 6.03 -9.86 -2.87
CA LYS A 90 7.02 -9.98 -1.80
C LYS A 90 6.75 -8.96 -0.69
N ASN A 91 6.41 -7.73 -1.04
CA ASN A 91 6.15 -6.67 -0.08
C ASN A 91 4.78 -6.82 0.61
N ILE A 92 3.77 -7.36 -0.07
CA ILE A 92 2.51 -7.78 0.56
C ILE A 92 2.78 -8.86 1.61
N LYS A 93 3.64 -9.83 1.29
CA LYS A 93 4.05 -10.85 2.27
C LYS A 93 4.73 -10.22 3.49
N LEU A 94 5.55 -9.20 3.30
CA LEU A 94 6.17 -8.46 4.41
C LEU A 94 5.12 -7.76 5.30
N LEU A 95 4.08 -7.16 4.70
CA LEU A 95 2.94 -6.59 5.44
C LEU A 95 2.22 -7.67 6.27
N GLN A 96 1.93 -8.82 5.66
CA GLN A 96 1.28 -9.98 6.31
C GLN A 96 2.12 -10.49 7.48
N GLU A 97 3.41 -10.78 7.25
CA GLU A 97 4.35 -11.28 8.28
C GLU A 97 4.55 -10.27 9.42
N SER A 98 4.41 -8.98 9.13
CA SER A 98 4.53 -7.89 10.10
C SER A 98 3.24 -7.58 10.86
N GLY A 99 2.12 -8.24 10.51
CA GLY A 99 0.80 -8.01 11.10
C GLY A 99 0.20 -6.64 10.77
N ILE A 100 0.59 -6.02 9.65
CA ILE A 100 0.05 -4.73 9.21
C ILE A 100 -1.24 -4.97 8.43
N GLU A 101 -2.31 -4.27 8.82
CA GLU A 101 -3.59 -4.34 8.11
C GLU A 101 -3.46 -3.71 6.72
N TYR A 102 -3.94 -4.43 5.71
CA TYR A 102 -3.93 -3.93 4.33
C TYR A 102 -5.17 -4.37 3.55
N ASN A 103 -5.46 -3.60 2.50
CA ASN A 103 -6.45 -3.89 1.49
C ASN A 103 -5.76 -3.98 0.12
N ILE A 104 -6.33 -4.77 -0.77
CA ILE A 104 -5.97 -4.73 -2.19
C ILE A 104 -6.91 -3.78 -2.94
N LEU A 105 -6.35 -2.89 -3.75
CA LEU A 105 -7.09 -2.08 -4.71
C LEU A 105 -6.74 -2.56 -6.12
N CYS A 106 -7.75 -3.11 -6.79
CA CYS A 106 -7.67 -3.60 -8.17
C CYS A 106 -8.43 -2.64 -9.08
N VAL A 107 -7.77 -2.12 -10.11
CA VAL A 107 -8.43 -1.33 -11.15
C VAL A 107 -9.11 -2.29 -12.11
N VAL A 108 -10.40 -2.07 -12.38
CA VAL A 108 -11.18 -2.90 -13.30
C VAL A 108 -11.12 -2.31 -14.71
N HIS A 109 -10.30 -2.91 -15.56
CA HIS A 109 -10.24 -2.65 -17.00
C HIS A 109 -10.68 -3.89 -17.79
N GLN A 110 -10.68 -3.81 -19.14
CA GLN A 110 -11.21 -4.87 -20.01
C GLN A 110 -10.63 -6.26 -19.69
N SER A 111 -9.31 -6.40 -19.57
CA SER A 111 -8.67 -7.69 -19.28
C SER A 111 -9.05 -8.27 -17.91
N VAL A 112 -9.34 -7.42 -16.92
CA VAL A 112 -9.88 -7.85 -15.62
C VAL A 112 -11.32 -8.33 -15.78
N ALA A 113 -12.14 -7.57 -16.51
CA ALA A 113 -13.55 -7.88 -16.73
C ALA A 113 -13.77 -9.15 -17.57
N GLU A 114 -12.83 -9.50 -18.45
CA GLU A 114 -12.84 -10.73 -19.24
C GLU A 114 -12.46 -11.97 -18.42
N LYS A 115 -11.67 -11.81 -17.34
CA LYS A 115 -11.16 -12.91 -16.49
C LYS A 115 -11.51 -12.73 -14.99
N PRO A 116 -12.76 -12.44 -14.61
CA PRO A 116 -13.10 -12.02 -13.24
C PRO A 116 -12.84 -13.11 -12.20
N ARG A 117 -13.05 -14.39 -12.55
CA ARG A 117 -12.82 -15.52 -11.65
C ARG A 117 -11.33 -15.71 -11.36
N GLU A 118 -10.49 -15.64 -12.38
CA GLU A 118 -9.03 -15.79 -12.24
C GLU A 118 -8.44 -14.64 -11.43
N VAL A 119 -8.89 -13.40 -11.71
CA VAL A 119 -8.52 -12.21 -10.95
C VAL A 119 -8.89 -12.38 -9.48
N PHE A 120 -10.15 -12.77 -9.18
CA PHE A 120 -10.58 -12.95 -7.80
C PHE A 120 -9.76 -14.04 -7.08
N GLN A 121 -9.48 -15.16 -7.74
CA GLN A 121 -8.64 -16.23 -7.18
C GLN A 121 -7.19 -15.79 -6.93
N ALA A 122 -6.65 -14.90 -7.77
CA ALA A 122 -5.31 -14.35 -7.57
C ALA A 122 -5.24 -13.41 -6.36
N LEU A 123 -6.33 -12.68 -6.07
CA LEU A 123 -6.41 -11.70 -4.98
C LEU A 123 -6.84 -12.28 -3.62
N GLN A 124 -7.37 -13.50 -3.58
CA GLN A 124 -7.81 -14.16 -2.34
C GLN A 124 -6.67 -14.75 -1.47
N LYS A 125 -5.41 -14.56 -1.86
CA LYS A 125 -4.23 -15.14 -1.19
C LYS A 125 -3.62 -14.15 -0.20
#